data_AF-A0A0Q8FLF6-F1
#
_entry.id   AF-A0A0Q8FLF6-F1
#
_cell.length_a   1.000
_cell.length_b   1.000
_cell.length_c   1.000
_cell.angle_alpha   90.00
_cell.angle_beta   90.00
_cell.angle_gamma   90.00
#
_symmetry.space_group_name_H-M   'P 1'
#
loop_
_entity.id
_entity.type
_entity.pdbx_description
1 polymer ?
#
loop_
_entity_poly.entity_id
_entity_poly.type
_entity_poly.pdbx_seq_one_letter_code
_entity_poly.pdbx_strand_id
1 'polypeptide(L)'
;MRLFGAALCAATLSLASAAHASDSAGGKISNILSYADGGIVFFNHDGVRSALPSCPAAVLPTRWAINVSTPAGQARLAVLLSAYSLGKKIDIAGTGTCTLWQDTETLGYFVIKD
;
A
#
# COMPACT_ATOMS: atom_id res chain seq x y z
N MET A 1 -1.58 51.35 -1.74
CA MET A 1 -0.57 50.39 -1.24
C MET A 1 -1.21 49.29 -0.39
N ARG A 2 -2.17 48.49 -0.88
CA ARG A 2 -2.78 47.35 -0.12
C ARG A 2 -3.38 46.25 -1.04
N LEU A 3 -2.70 45.89 -2.13
CA LEU A 3 -3.20 44.86 -3.07
C LEU A 3 -2.15 43.80 -3.46
N PHE A 4 -1.05 43.66 -2.71
CA PHE A 4 0.03 42.70 -3.01
C PHE A 4 0.06 41.44 -2.12
N GLY A 5 -0.95 41.22 -1.27
CA GLY A 5 -0.95 40.10 -0.31
C GLY A 5 -1.58 38.78 -0.80
N ALA A 6 -2.44 38.82 -1.82
CA ALA A 6 -3.24 37.65 -2.21
C ALA A 6 -2.59 36.75 -3.26
N ALA A 7 -1.58 37.24 -4.00
CA ALA A 7 -0.97 36.49 -5.10
C ALA A 7 0.05 35.42 -4.64
N LEU A 8 0.58 35.52 -3.41
CA LEU A 8 1.62 34.61 -2.93
C LEU A 8 1.07 33.27 -2.40
N CYS A 9 -0.21 33.21 -2.00
CA CYS A 9 -0.83 31.97 -1.52
C CYS A 9 -1.31 31.03 -2.65
N ALA A 10 -1.51 31.55 -3.87
CA ALA A 10 -1.99 30.73 -4.99
C ALA A 10 -0.87 29.95 -5.70
N ALA A 11 0.39 30.35 -5.52
CA ALA A 11 1.54 29.73 -6.20
C ALA A 11 2.07 28.46 -5.50
N THR A 12 1.60 28.11 -4.31
CA THR A 12 2.09 26.96 -3.53
C THR A 12 1.25 25.69 -3.67
N LEU A 13 0.08 25.75 -4.33
CA LEU A 13 -0.80 24.58 -4.52
C LEU A 13 -0.41 23.69 -5.72
N SER A 14 0.53 24.09 -6.56
CA SER A 14 0.88 23.38 -7.81
C SER A 14 1.99 22.32 -7.66
N LEU A 15 2.47 22.05 -6.44
CA LEU A 15 3.54 21.07 -6.17
C LEU A 15 3.05 19.80 -5.45
N ALA A 16 1.74 19.57 -5.35
CA ALA A 16 1.22 18.32 -4.83
C ALA A 16 1.55 17.17 -5.81
N SER A 17 2.45 16.27 -5.42
CA SER A 17 2.68 15.03 -6.17
C SER A 17 1.40 14.22 -6.18
N ALA A 18 0.98 13.77 -7.37
CA ALA A 18 -0.15 12.87 -7.48
C ALA A 18 0.17 11.57 -6.69
N ALA A 19 -0.70 11.21 -5.75
CA ALA A 19 -0.63 9.92 -5.09
C ALA A 19 -0.98 8.83 -6.13
N HIS A 20 0.02 8.13 -6.64
CA HIS A 20 -0.17 7.02 -7.57
C HIS A 20 -0.28 5.72 -6.78
N ALA A 21 -1.38 4.98 -6.99
CA ALA A 21 -1.51 3.62 -6.51
C ALA A 21 -0.55 2.70 -7.27
N SER A 22 0.24 1.92 -6.53
CA SER A 22 0.99 0.83 -7.15
C SER A 22 0.08 -0.35 -7.44
N ASP A 23 0.32 -0.99 -8.56
CA ASP A 23 -0.20 -2.32 -8.86
C ASP A 23 0.96 -3.31 -8.91
N SER A 24 0.68 -4.59 -8.65
CA SER A 24 1.66 -5.67 -8.78
C SER A 24 0.97 -6.95 -9.24
N ALA A 25 1.52 -7.63 -10.24
CA ALA A 25 0.85 -8.78 -10.84
C ALA A 25 1.68 -10.06 -10.76
N GLY A 26 0.99 -11.19 -10.63
CA GLY A 26 1.52 -12.54 -10.83
C GLY A 26 2.59 -12.99 -9.84
N GLY A 27 2.68 -12.37 -8.66
CA GLY A 27 3.68 -12.68 -7.65
C GLY A 27 3.16 -13.57 -6.52
N LYS A 28 4.06 -14.07 -5.69
CA LYS A 28 3.80 -14.90 -4.51
C LYS A 28 3.97 -14.09 -3.23
N ILE A 29 3.20 -14.48 -2.23
CA ILE A 29 3.27 -13.91 -0.88
C ILE A 29 4.45 -14.52 -0.12
N SER A 30 5.17 -13.71 0.66
CA SER A 30 6.22 -14.13 1.58
C SER A 30 6.28 -13.22 2.81
N ASN A 31 7.04 -13.62 3.84
CA ASN A 31 7.38 -12.79 5.01
C ASN A 31 6.17 -12.10 5.68
N ILE A 32 5.16 -12.88 6.04
CA ILE A 32 3.98 -12.37 6.75
C ILE A 32 4.37 -12.04 8.20
N LEU A 33 4.21 -10.77 8.58
CA LEU A 33 4.55 -10.23 9.90
C LEU A 33 3.32 -9.55 10.51
N SER A 34 2.85 -10.05 11.65
CA SER A 34 1.91 -9.29 12.49
C SER A 34 2.68 -8.26 13.30
N TYR A 35 2.29 -6.99 13.20
CA TYR A 35 2.91 -5.94 14.01
C TYR A 35 2.44 -6.03 15.47
N ALA A 36 3.23 -5.45 16.39
CA ALA A 36 3.05 -5.62 17.83
C ALA A 36 1.72 -5.02 18.36
N ASP A 37 1.14 -4.07 17.64
CA ASP A 37 -0.17 -3.47 17.98
C ASP A 37 -1.36 -4.40 17.67
N GLY A 38 -1.13 -5.51 16.97
CA GLY A 38 -2.16 -6.45 16.52
C GLY A 38 -3.12 -5.89 15.46
N GLY A 39 -2.90 -4.66 15.02
CA GLY A 39 -3.82 -3.93 14.13
C GLY A 39 -3.36 -3.90 12.68
N ILE A 40 -2.07 -4.16 12.43
CA ILE A 40 -1.45 -4.15 11.12
C ILE A 40 -0.72 -5.46 10.87
N VAL A 41 -0.91 -6.02 9.68
CA VAL A 41 -0.06 -7.08 9.15
C VAL A 41 0.71 -6.55 7.96
N PHE A 42 1.99 -6.90 7.90
CA PHE A 42 2.84 -6.70 6.74
C PHE A 42 3.04 -8.01 6.00
N PHE A 43 3.21 -7.95 4.70
CA PHE A 43 3.66 -9.08 3.90
C PHE A 43 4.47 -8.59 2.70
N ASN A 44 5.29 -9.47 2.13
CA ASN A 44 6.02 -9.21 0.92
C ASN A 44 5.37 -9.92 -0.27
N HIS A 45 5.51 -9.31 -1.45
CA HIS A 45 5.06 -9.84 -2.73
C HIS A 45 6.17 -9.69 -3.77
N ASP A 46 6.49 -10.76 -4.50
CA ASP A 46 7.60 -10.77 -5.47
C ASP A 46 7.20 -10.34 -6.90
N GLY A 47 5.94 -9.97 -7.12
CA GLY A 47 5.48 -9.39 -8.38
C GLY A 47 6.08 -8.01 -8.62
N VAL A 48 6.37 -7.68 -9.89
CA VAL A 48 6.87 -6.36 -10.27
C VAL A 48 5.81 -5.31 -9.97
N ARG A 49 6.20 -4.22 -9.29
CA ARG A 49 5.31 -3.09 -9.04
C ARG A 49 5.38 -2.08 -10.18
N SER A 50 4.24 -1.46 -10.48
CA SER A 50 4.13 -0.43 -11.53
C SER A 50 4.87 0.86 -11.13
N ALA A 51 4.19 1.79 -10.47
CA ALA A 51 4.75 3.04 -9.95
C ALA A 51 4.72 3.02 -8.43
N LEU A 52 5.89 3.12 -7.77
CA LEU A 52 5.96 3.19 -6.32
C LEU A 52 5.38 4.52 -5.81
N PRO A 53 4.61 4.53 -4.71
CA PRO A 53 4.10 5.75 -4.12
C PRO A 53 5.25 6.60 -3.60
N SER A 54 5.00 7.89 -3.39
CA SER A 54 5.99 8.86 -2.88
C SER A 54 6.46 8.59 -1.45
N CYS A 55 5.78 7.71 -0.73
CA CYS A 55 6.24 7.28 0.59
C CYS A 55 7.49 6.39 0.46
N PRO A 56 8.24 6.15 1.55
CA PRO A 56 9.42 5.30 1.54
C PRO A 56 9.22 3.82 1.14
N ALA A 57 8.12 3.46 0.46
CA ALA A 57 7.95 2.18 -0.23
C ALA A 57 9.12 1.87 -1.18
N ALA A 58 9.87 2.86 -1.65
CA ALA A 58 11.13 2.64 -2.38
C ALA A 58 12.20 1.88 -1.57
N VAL A 59 12.21 2.01 -0.25
CA VAL A 59 13.15 1.29 0.64
C VAL A 59 12.73 -0.18 0.79
N LEU A 60 11.41 -0.44 0.77
CA LEU A 60 10.84 -1.78 0.93
C LEU A 60 9.85 -2.07 -0.21
N PRO A 61 10.34 -2.18 -1.46
CA PRO A 61 9.50 -2.15 -2.66
C PRO A 61 8.51 -3.29 -2.72
N THR A 62 8.81 -4.43 -2.10
CA THR A 62 7.96 -5.62 -2.11
C THR A 62 6.96 -5.67 -0.97
N ARG A 63 7.02 -4.76 0.02
CA ARG A 63 6.19 -4.81 1.23
C ARG A 63 4.85 -4.09 1.06
N TRP A 64 3.82 -4.68 1.64
CA TRP A 64 2.45 -4.16 1.70
C TRP A 64 1.92 -4.19 3.13
N ALA A 65 1.04 -3.26 3.47
CA ALA A 65 0.40 -3.16 4.78
C ALA A 65 -1.12 -3.42 4.66
N ILE A 66 -1.65 -4.25 5.55
CA ILE A 66 -3.09 -4.50 5.68
C ILE A 66 -3.55 -4.17 7.09
N ASN A 67 -4.68 -3.45 7.21
CA ASN A 67 -5.35 -3.22 8.47
C ASN A 67 -6.16 -4.46 8.83
N VAL A 68 -5.87 -5.06 9.99
CA VAL A 68 -6.53 -6.27 10.51
C VAL A 68 -7.29 -6.01 11.81
N SER A 69 -7.43 -4.75 12.20
CA SER A 69 -8.23 -4.31 13.36
C SER A 69 -9.74 -4.36 13.11
N THR A 70 -10.17 -4.66 11.88
CA THR A 70 -11.60 -4.70 11.49
C THR A 70 -11.99 -6.09 11.00
N PRO A 71 -13.27 -6.49 11.10
CA PRO A 71 -13.73 -7.77 10.56
C PRO A 71 -13.45 -7.93 9.07
N ALA A 72 -13.59 -6.86 8.28
CA ALA A 72 -13.26 -6.86 6.86
C ALA A 72 -11.76 -7.08 6.61
N GLY A 73 -10.90 -6.46 7.43
CA GLY A 73 -9.46 -6.66 7.41
C GLY A 73 -9.05 -8.09 7.74
N GLN A 74 -9.67 -8.68 8.77
CA GLN A 74 -9.45 -10.07 9.18
C GLN A 74 -9.89 -11.06 8.09
N ALA A 75 -11.02 -10.81 7.43
CA ALA A 75 -11.46 -11.61 6.30
C ALA A 75 -10.45 -11.59 5.14
N ARG A 76 -9.91 -10.40 4.81
CA ARG A 76 -8.85 -10.26 3.80
C ARG A 76 -7.57 -10.99 4.21
N LEU A 77 -7.18 -10.91 5.49
CA LEU A 77 -6.02 -11.66 6.00
C LEU A 77 -6.23 -13.18 5.87
N ALA A 78 -7.42 -13.70 6.16
CA ALA A 78 -7.72 -15.13 6.01
C ALA A 78 -7.58 -15.60 4.56
N VAL A 79 -8.04 -14.80 3.59
CA VAL A 79 -7.86 -15.09 2.17
C VAL A 79 -6.37 -15.02 1.78
N LEU A 80 -5.63 -14.04 2.30
CA LEU A 80 -4.19 -13.89 2.05
C LEU A 80 -3.39 -15.08 2.59
N LEU A 81 -3.68 -15.53 3.81
CA LEU A 81 -3.06 -16.70 4.42
C LEU A 81 -3.38 -18.00 3.65
N SER A 82 -4.59 -18.09 3.10
CA SER A 82 -4.98 -19.22 2.23
C SER A 82 -4.19 -19.21 0.92
N ALA A 83 -4.02 -18.05 0.28
CA ALA A 83 -3.18 -17.92 -0.90
C ALA A 83 -1.71 -18.28 -0.62
N TYR A 84 -1.18 -17.83 0.52
CA TYR A 84 0.17 -18.14 0.97
C TYR A 84 0.37 -19.64 1.21
N SER A 85 -0.53 -20.29 1.96
CA SER A 85 -0.41 -21.71 2.30
C SER A 85 -0.53 -22.62 1.07
N LEU A 86 -1.31 -22.21 0.08
CA LEU A 86 -1.45 -22.91 -1.20
C LEU A 86 -0.36 -22.55 -2.22
N GLY A 87 0.55 -21.63 -1.89
CA GLY A 87 1.59 -21.15 -2.81
C GLY A 87 1.03 -20.49 -4.06
N LYS A 88 -0.19 -19.94 -4.00
CA LYS A 88 -0.84 -19.28 -5.14
C LYS A 88 -0.20 -17.94 -5.45
N LYS A 89 -0.32 -17.54 -6.72
CA LYS A 89 0.03 -16.18 -7.15
C LYS A 89 -1.13 -15.23 -6.88
N ILE A 90 -0.84 -13.96 -6.64
CA ILE A 90 -1.85 -12.91 -6.50
C ILE A 90 -1.51 -11.72 -7.40
N ASP A 91 -2.55 -10.98 -7.77
CA ASP A 91 -2.41 -9.59 -8.22
C ASP A 91 -2.84 -8.68 -7.08
N ILE A 92 -2.16 -7.55 -6.93
CA ILE A 92 -2.38 -6.56 -5.88
C ILE A 92 -2.65 -5.21 -6.53
N ALA A 93 -3.65 -4.51 -5.98
CA ALA A 93 -3.85 -3.08 -6.21
C ALA A 93 -3.70 -2.35 -4.87
N GLY A 94 -2.80 -1.39 -4.85
CA GLY A 94 -2.55 -0.50 -3.74
C GLY A 94 -3.54 0.64 -3.65
N THR A 95 -3.37 1.47 -2.62
CA THR A 95 -4.16 2.70 -2.45
C THR A 95 -3.41 3.96 -2.90
N GLY A 96 -2.12 3.84 -3.19
CA GLY A 96 -1.21 4.97 -3.43
C GLY A 96 -0.87 5.76 -2.17
N THR A 97 -1.29 5.27 -1.00
CA THR A 97 -1.11 5.95 0.27
C THR A 97 -0.47 5.04 1.31
N CYS A 98 0.24 5.64 2.24
CA CYS A 98 0.98 4.95 3.30
C CYS A 98 0.40 5.37 4.65
N THR A 99 -0.94 5.29 4.73
CA THR A 99 -1.75 5.75 5.87
C THR A 99 -1.68 4.80 7.06
N LEU A 100 -1.54 3.49 6.80
CA LEU A 100 -1.31 2.50 7.86
C LEU A 100 0.10 2.56 8.42
N TRP A 101 1.09 2.80 7.55
CA TRP A 101 2.48 2.82 7.96
C TRP A 101 3.32 3.68 7.02
N GLN A 102 4.14 4.57 7.59
CA GLN A 102 4.81 5.65 6.87
C GLN A 102 5.68 5.19 5.68
N ASP A 103 6.29 4.01 5.75
CA ASP A 103 7.21 3.48 4.72
C ASP A 103 6.61 2.40 3.81
N THR A 104 5.34 2.04 4.02
CA THR A 104 4.74 0.87 3.36
C THR A 104 3.37 1.23 2.82
N GLU A 105 3.15 0.92 1.55
CA GLU A 105 1.86 1.19 0.94
C GLU A 105 0.74 0.34 1.55
N THR A 106 -0.39 1.00 1.76
CA THR A 106 -1.61 0.34 2.20
C THR A 106 -2.23 -0.44 1.06
N LEU A 107 -2.48 -1.72 1.31
CA LEU A 107 -3.18 -2.64 0.42
C LEU A 107 -4.62 -2.15 0.19
N GLY A 108 -5.00 -1.97 -1.08
CA GLY A 108 -6.38 -1.71 -1.46
C GLY A 108 -7.16 -3.02 -1.52
N TYR A 109 -6.79 -3.87 -2.48
CA TYR A 109 -7.32 -5.22 -2.66
C TYR A 109 -6.30 -6.15 -3.32
N PHE A 110 -6.60 -7.44 -3.35
CA PHE A 110 -5.84 -8.42 -4.11
C PHE A 110 -6.78 -9.50 -4.67
N VAL A 111 -6.31 -10.21 -5.69
CA VAL A 111 -7.04 -11.31 -6.33
C VAL A 111 -6.10 -12.51 -6.44
N ILE A 112 -6.58 -13.68 -6.03
CA ILE A 112 -5.86 -14.94 -6.22
C ILE A 112 -5.93 -15.34 -7.70
N LYS A 113 -4.79 -15.74 -8.27
CA LYS A 113 -4.69 -16.24 -9.64
C LYS A 113 -4.65 -17.76 -9.67
N ASP A 114 -5.35 -18.32 -10.66
CA ASP A 114 -5.33 -19.74 -10.98
C ASP A 114 -4.34 -20.09 -12.09
#